data_AF-A0A7S2T1E8-F1
#
_entry.id   AF-A0A7S2T1E8-F1
#
_cell.length_a   1.000
_cell.length_b   1.000
_cell.length_c   1.000
_cell.angle_alpha   90.00
_cell.angle_beta   90.00
_cell.angle_gamma   90.00
#
_symmetry.space_group_name_H-M   'P 1'
#
loop_
_entity.id
_entity.type
_entity.pdbx_description
1 polymer ?
#
loop_
_entity_poly.entity_id
_entity_poly.type
_entity_poly.pdbx_seq_one_letter_code
_entity_poly.pdbx_strand_id
1 'polypeptide(L)'
;ETCNYGGDGTLSYNQDHHRQRVVDWCDQAGGKSAAFDFTTKGILQEAVGRNELWRLVDTEGRPPGVMGVWPSHAVTFLDNHDTGSTQAHWPFPADKILMGYAYILTHPGTPSVFWDHLFDWGSEVSQKICELVALRRKKDIHSRSKVKIVEAKDNLYAAYVDNKLAVKVGQGSWSPATKDGWVLESSGNGFAVWTKG
;
A
#
# COMPACT_ATOMS: atom_id res chain seq x y z
N GLU A 1 1.83 -0.91 21.24
CA GLU A 1 2.99 -1.81 21.01
C GLU A 1 3.42 -1.73 19.55
N THR A 2 4.73 -1.81 19.29
CA THR A 2 5.35 -1.66 17.97
C THR A 2 5.20 -2.92 17.12
N CYS A 3 5.56 -2.82 15.83
CA CYS A 3 5.78 -3.99 14.97
C CYS A 3 6.81 -4.96 15.58
N ASN A 4 6.77 -6.21 15.15
CA ASN A 4 7.70 -7.25 15.58
C ASN A 4 9.04 -7.14 14.84
N TYR A 5 10.15 -7.13 15.56
CA TYR A 5 11.51 -7.05 15.01
C TYR A 5 12.32 -8.27 15.45
N GLY A 6 13.15 -8.79 14.55
CA GLY A 6 14.11 -9.83 14.87
C GLY A 6 15.23 -9.33 15.78
N GLY A 7 16.04 -10.25 16.31
CA GLY A 7 17.18 -9.89 17.17
C GLY A 7 18.26 -9.05 16.48
N ASP A 8 18.25 -8.99 15.15
CA ASP A 8 19.11 -8.16 14.30
C ASP A 8 18.52 -6.76 14.02
N GLY A 9 17.37 -6.43 14.61
CA GLY A 9 16.68 -5.16 14.40
C GLY A 9 15.94 -5.06 13.06
N THR A 10 15.84 -6.14 12.29
CA THR A 10 15.06 -6.15 11.05
C THR A 10 13.58 -6.45 11.32
N LEU A 11 12.69 -5.87 10.50
CA LEU A 11 11.26 -6.17 10.60
C LEU A 11 11.04 -7.66 10.35
N SER A 12 10.41 -8.36 11.29
CA SER A 12 10.03 -9.75 11.08
C SER A 12 9.00 -9.87 9.94
N TYR A 13 9.08 -10.92 9.15
CA TYR A 13 8.12 -11.15 8.06
C TYR A 13 6.68 -11.25 8.57
N ASN A 14 6.45 -12.05 9.62
CA ASN A 14 5.13 -12.19 10.23
C ASN A 14 4.85 -11.02 11.20
N GLN A 15 3.78 -10.27 10.89
CA GLN A 15 3.24 -9.17 11.71
C GLN A 15 1.80 -9.43 12.17
N ASP A 16 1.36 -10.70 12.21
CA ASP A 16 0.00 -11.12 12.56
C ASP A 16 -0.43 -10.58 13.91
N HIS A 17 0.43 -10.72 14.93
CA HIS A 17 0.15 -10.17 16.25
C HIS A 17 -0.06 -8.65 16.21
N HIS A 18 0.69 -7.92 15.38
CA HIS A 18 0.54 -6.47 15.25
C HIS A 18 -0.80 -6.08 14.62
N ARG A 19 -1.19 -6.71 13.49
CA ARG A 19 -2.49 -6.45 12.85
C ARG A 19 -3.67 -6.96 13.67
N GLN A 20 -3.53 -8.07 14.38
CA GLN A 20 -4.60 -8.66 15.17
C GLN A 20 -5.04 -7.73 16.30
N ARG A 21 -4.10 -7.06 16.99
CA ARG A 21 -4.47 -6.05 18.01
C ARG A 21 -5.33 -4.92 17.45
N VAL A 22 -5.08 -4.50 16.20
CA VAL A 22 -5.89 -3.47 15.55
C VAL A 22 -7.28 -4.01 15.21
N VAL A 23 -7.35 -5.25 14.71
CA VAL A 23 -8.63 -5.94 14.46
C VAL A 23 -9.43 -6.09 15.75
N ASP A 24 -8.81 -6.54 16.83
CA ASP A 24 -9.44 -6.71 18.14
C ASP A 24 -9.95 -5.37 18.69
N TRP A 25 -9.20 -4.28 18.50
CA TRP A 25 -9.64 -2.95 18.90
C TRP A 25 -10.89 -2.49 18.11
N CYS A 26 -10.88 -2.68 16.79
CA CYS A 26 -12.04 -2.38 15.95
C CYS A 26 -13.26 -3.21 16.35
N ASP A 27 -13.06 -4.49 16.68
CA ASP A 27 -14.11 -5.40 17.12
C ASP A 27 -14.69 -5.00 18.49
N GLN A 28 -13.82 -4.65 19.45
CA GLN A 28 -14.22 -4.12 20.76
C GLN A 28 -14.97 -2.79 20.66
N ALA A 29 -14.68 -1.98 19.64
CA ALA A 29 -15.47 -0.79 19.28
C ALA A 29 -16.81 -1.13 18.60
N GLY A 30 -17.20 -2.40 18.56
CA GLY A 30 -18.43 -2.92 17.96
C GLY A 30 -18.41 -2.92 16.44
N GLY A 31 -17.23 -2.91 15.81
CA GLY A 31 -17.08 -2.84 14.36
C GLY A 31 -17.60 -1.53 13.74
N LYS A 32 -17.66 -0.45 14.53
CA LYS A 32 -18.16 0.87 14.10
C LYS A 32 -17.04 1.86 13.79
N SER A 33 -15.82 1.54 14.19
CA SER A 33 -14.64 2.40 14.05
C SER A 33 -13.57 1.70 13.24
N ALA A 34 -12.99 2.41 12.28
CA ALA A 34 -11.78 2.01 11.58
C ALA A 34 -10.54 2.53 12.32
N ALA A 35 -9.40 1.94 12.04
CA ALA A 35 -8.12 2.32 12.65
C ALA A 35 -7.04 2.50 11.58
N PHE A 36 -6.02 3.30 11.92
CA PHE A 36 -4.84 3.45 11.07
C PHE A 36 -4.09 2.12 10.96
N ASP A 37 -3.81 1.71 9.72
CA ASP A 37 -3.09 0.48 9.41
C ASP A 37 -1.58 0.70 9.52
N PHE A 38 -1.11 0.89 10.75
CA PHE A 38 0.32 0.99 11.06
C PHE A 38 1.10 -0.27 10.66
N THR A 39 0.42 -1.43 10.57
CA THR A 39 1.03 -2.67 10.09
C THR A 39 1.42 -2.54 8.62
N THR A 40 0.50 -2.08 7.76
CA THR A 40 0.79 -1.81 6.34
C THR A 40 1.86 -0.73 6.21
N LYS A 41 1.79 0.38 6.97
CA LYS A 41 2.81 1.44 6.96
C LYS A 41 4.21 0.88 7.21
N GLY A 42 4.38 0.12 8.30
CA GLY A 42 5.70 -0.44 8.65
C GLY A 42 6.23 -1.42 7.62
N ILE A 43 5.40 -2.36 7.17
CA ILE A 43 5.81 -3.35 6.18
C ILE A 43 6.13 -2.69 4.84
N LEU A 44 5.27 -1.80 4.35
CA LEU A 44 5.43 -1.15 3.05
C LEU A 44 6.69 -0.28 3.00
N GLN A 45 6.98 0.43 4.10
CA GLN A 45 8.18 1.24 4.22
C GLN A 45 9.45 0.40 4.09
N GLU A 46 9.56 -0.70 4.84
CA GLU A 46 10.72 -1.59 4.78
C GLU A 46 10.81 -2.31 3.42
N ALA A 47 9.68 -2.80 2.91
CA ALA A 47 9.60 -3.50 1.63
C ALA A 47 10.11 -2.62 0.47
N VAL A 48 9.63 -1.38 0.41
CA VAL A 48 10.03 -0.41 -0.63
C VAL A 48 11.44 0.12 -0.37
N GLY A 49 11.77 0.45 0.88
CA GLY A 49 13.07 0.98 1.29
C GLY A 49 14.23 0.02 0.97
N ARG A 50 14.06 -1.26 1.29
CA ARG A 50 15.08 -2.32 1.10
C ARG A 50 14.93 -3.12 -0.20
N ASN A 51 13.92 -2.80 -1.00
CA ASN A 51 13.53 -3.58 -2.18
C ASN A 51 13.10 -5.03 -1.87
N GLU A 52 12.70 -5.30 -0.64
CA GLU A 52 12.22 -6.57 -0.14
C GLU A 52 10.70 -6.72 -0.38
N LEU A 53 10.27 -6.59 -1.64
CA LEU A 53 8.84 -6.57 -1.98
C LEU A 53 8.12 -7.92 -1.81
N TRP A 54 8.88 -8.99 -1.56
CA TRP A 54 8.34 -10.26 -1.04
C TRP A 54 7.63 -10.11 0.31
N ARG A 55 7.91 -9.04 1.07
CA ARG A 55 7.20 -8.74 2.32
C ARG A 55 5.73 -8.38 2.11
N LEU A 56 5.33 -7.98 0.90
CA LEU A 56 3.98 -7.47 0.60
C LEU A 56 2.93 -8.57 0.37
N VAL A 57 3.20 -9.78 0.83
CA VAL A 57 2.26 -10.91 0.82
C VAL A 57 2.44 -11.71 2.10
N ASP A 58 1.34 -12.12 2.74
CA ASP A 58 1.36 -13.05 3.88
C ASP A 58 1.35 -14.52 3.42
N THR A 59 1.47 -15.45 4.37
CA THR A 59 1.50 -16.89 4.07
C THR A 59 0.19 -17.44 3.46
N GLU A 60 -0.89 -16.66 3.49
CA GLU A 60 -2.18 -16.99 2.89
C GLU A 60 -2.39 -16.29 1.53
N GLY A 61 -1.39 -15.57 1.02
CA GLY A 61 -1.48 -14.86 -0.26
C GLY A 61 -2.22 -13.52 -0.19
N ARG A 62 -2.41 -12.96 1.00
CA ARG A 62 -3.12 -11.69 1.23
C ARG A 62 -2.12 -10.53 1.47
N PRO A 63 -2.55 -9.26 1.36
CA PRO A 63 -1.79 -8.15 1.92
C PRO A 63 -1.44 -8.39 3.40
N PRO A 64 -0.24 -8.04 3.85
CA PRO A 64 0.25 -8.49 5.17
C PRO A 64 -0.19 -7.60 6.33
N GLY A 65 -0.79 -6.42 6.07
CA GLY A 65 -1.31 -5.53 7.11
C GLY A 65 -2.76 -5.80 7.50
N VAL A 66 -3.40 -4.83 8.19
CA VAL A 66 -4.82 -4.92 8.60
C VAL A 66 -5.72 -5.03 7.37
N MET A 67 -5.33 -4.38 6.27
CA MET A 67 -6.05 -4.48 4.99
C MET A 67 -6.15 -5.91 4.43
N GLY A 68 -5.30 -6.85 4.85
CA GLY A 68 -5.42 -8.25 4.46
C GLY A 68 -6.48 -9.02 5.24
N VAL A 69 -6.90 -8.52 6.39
CA VAL A 69 -7.80 -9.21 7.33
C VAL A 69 -9.16 -8.52 7.39
N TRP A 70 -9.18 -7.21 7.61
CA TRP A 70 -10.41 -6.42 7.70
C TRP A 70 -10.30 -5.10 6.93
N PRO A 71 -10.29 -5.14 5.58
CA PRO A 71 -9.98 -3.97 4.77
C PRO A 71 -10.97 -2.82 4.95
N SER A 72 -12.25 -3.09 5.26
CA SER A 72 -13.21 -2.01 5.53
C SER A 72 -12.89 -1.16 6.77
N HIS A 73 -12.00 -1.63 7.65
CA HIS A 73 -11.59 -0.95 8.88
C HIS A 73 -10.10 -0.55 8.88
N ALA A 74 -9.43 -0.69 7.74
CA ALA A 74 -8.03 -0.31 7.57
C ALA A 74 -7.93 1.08 6.91
N VAL A 75 -7.47 2.07 7.67
CA VAL A 75 -7.08 3.38 7.11
C VAL A 75 -5.59 3.33 6.77
N THR A 76 -5.26 3.09 5.51
CA THR A 76 -3.86 3.00 5.04
C THR A 76 -3.27 4.39 4.77
N PHE A 77 -2.00 4.59 5.09
CA PHE A 77 -1.32 5.88 4.92
C PHE A 77 0.18 5.64 4.71
N LEU A 78 0.88 6.65 4.16
CA LEU A 78 2.34 6.59 4.01
C LEU A 78 3.08 7.37 5.07
N ASP A 79 2.59 8.55 5.43
CA ASP A 79 3.10 9.32 6.57
C ASP A 79 1.97 10.15 7.20
N ASN A 80 2.23 10.63 8.41
CA ASN A 80 1.45 11.65 9.08
C ASN A 80 2.41 12.69 9.71
N HIS A 81 1.86 13.59 10.52
CA HIS A 81 2.63 14.65 11.19
C HIS A 81 3.67 14.14 12.21
N ASP A 82 3.56 12.91 12.70
CA ASP A 82 4.52 12.28 13.61
C ASP A 82 5.57 11.47 12.84
N THR A 83 5.13 10.64 11.89
CA THR A 83 6.02 9.73 11.16
C THR A 83 6.86 10.47 10.12
N GLY A 84 6.28 11.46 9.45
CA GLY A 84 6.94 12.32 8.48
C GLY A 84 7.04 13.77 8.96
N SER A 85 6.94 14.71 8.03
CA SER A 85 7.03 16.15 8.28
C SER A 85 8.28 16.52 9.09
N THR A 86 8.17 17.49 10.00
CA THR A 86 9.28 17.98 10.83
C THR A 86 9.65 17.06 12.00
N GLN A 87 8.74 16.18 12.45
CA GLN A 87 9.03 15.21 13.51
C GLN A 87 9.87 14.04 12.97
N ALA A 88 9.51 13.54 11.79
CA ALA A 88 10.24 12.52 11.04
C ALA A 88 10.64 11.31 11.90
N HIS A 89 9.76 10.85 12.79
CA HIS A 89 10.05 9.71 13.66
C HIS A 89 10.17 8.38 12.92
N TRP A 90 9.47 8.25 11.78
CA TRP A 90 9.47 7.03 10.98
C TRP A 90 9.08 7.33 9.51
N PRO A 91 9.90 8.12 8.79
CA PRO A 91 9.52 8.66 7.50
C PRO A 91 9.55 7.58 6.41
N PHE A 92 8.61 7.66 5.48
CA PHE A 92 8.65 6.83 4.27
C PHE A 92 9.85 7.23 3.39
N PRO A 93 10.52 6.30 2.67
CA PRO A 93 11.60 6.63 1.74
C PRO A 93 11.15 7.68 0.70
N ALA A 94 11.72 8.88 0.79
CA ALA A 94 11.27 10.04 0.02
C ALA A 94 11.37 9.81 -1.50
N ASP A 95 12.45 9.16 -1.96
CA ASP A 95 12.71 8.81 -3.36
C ASP A 95 11.75 7.74 -3.91
N LYS A 96 10.97 7.08 -3.04
CA LYS A 96 10.05 6.00 -3.39
C LYS A 96 8.60 6.28 -2.99
N ILE A 97 8.26 7.54 -2.69
CA ILE A 97 6.94 7.89 -2.18
C ILE A 97 5.80 7.50 -3.14
N LEU A 98 6.02 7.63 -4.45
CA LEU A 98 5.04 7.25 -5.47
C LEU A 98 4.84 5.73 -5.57
N MET A 99 5.83 4.92 -5.19
CA MET A 99 5.65 3.47 -5.05
C MET A 99 4.66 3.15 -3.92
N GLY A 100 4.80 3.85 -2.79
CA GLY A 100 3.87 3.74 -1.67
C GLY A 100 2.46 4.18 -2.05
N TYR A 101 2.32 5.30 -2.77
CA TYR A 101 1.01 5.81 -3.17
C TYR A 101 0.34 4.91 -4.21
N ALA A 102 1.11 4.37 -5.16
CA ALA A 102 0.60 3.37 -6.10
C ALA A 102 0.03 2.16 -5.36
N TYR A 103 0.66 1.71 -4.26
CA TYR A 103 0.13 0.63 -3.43
C TYR A 103 -1.18 1.05 -2.73
N ILE A 104 -1.16 2.05 -1.83
CA ILE A 104 -2.33 2.35 -0.98
C ILE A 104 -3.53 2.90 -1.77
N LEU A 105 -3.32 3.61 -2.89
CA LEU A 105 -4.41 4.18 -3.69
C LEU A 105 -5.07 3.17 -4.63
N THR A 106 -4.38 2.07 -4.97
CA THR A 106 -4.96 1.00 -5.81
C THR A 106 -5.56 -0.14 -4.99
N HIS A 107 -5.16 -0.32 -3.73
CA HIS A 107 -5.55 -1.44 -2.88
C HIS A 107 -6.83 -1.20 -2.05
N PRO A 108 -7.39 -2.22 -1.39
CA PRO A 108 -8.48 -2.09 -0.43
C PRO A 108 -8.09 -1.24 0.78
N GLY A 109 -9.00 -1.03 1.72
CA GLY A 109 -8.81 0.00 2.74
C GLY A 109 -9.25 1.39 2.31
N THR A 110 -9.15 2.31 3.25
CA THR A 110 -9.44 3.73 3.07
C THR A 110 -8.11 4.48 3.06
N PRO A 111 -7.57 4.84 1.89
CA PRO A 111 -6.29 5.54 1.83
C PRO A 111 -6.41 6.97 2.36
N SER A 112 -5.42 7.38 3.16
CA SER A 112 -5.20 8.74 3.62
C SER A 112 -3.98 9.32 2.91
N VAL A 113 -4.16 10.47 2.26
CA VAL A 113 -3.10 11.20 1.56
C VAL A 113 -2.56 12.27 2.49
N PHE A 114 -1.24 12.32 2.65
CA PHE A 114 -0.58 13.27 3.53
C PHE A 114 -0.40 14.63 2.85
N TRP A 115 -0.61 15.71 3.61
CA TRP A 115 -0.61 17.09 3.10
C TRP A 115 0.70 17.44 2.40
N ASP A 116 1.84 17.27 3.07
CA ASP A 116 3.14 17.67 2.55
C ASP A 116 3.43 16.99 1.21
N HIS A 117 3.06 15.71 1.08
CA HIS A 117 3.25 14.96 -0.16
C HIS A 117 2.37 15.48 -1.31
N LEU A 118 1.17 15.98 -1.01
CA LEU A 118 0.23 16.44 -2.02
C LEU A 118 0.48 17.89 -2.44
N PHE A 119 0.92 18.75 -1.53
CA PHE A 119 1.01 20.19 -1.78
C PHE A 119 2.43 20.75 -1.73
N ASP A 120 3.33 20.16 -0.96
CA ASP A 120 4.65 20.75 -0.67
C ASP A 120 5.82 20.00 -1.34
N TRP A 121 5.63 18.74 -1.76
CA TRP A 121 6.66 17.90 -2.39
C TRP A 121 6.77 18.04 -3.92
N GLY A 122 6.18 19.10 -4.47
CA GLY A 122 6.28 19.45 -5.89
C GLY A 122 5.16 18.90 -6.76
N SER A 123 5.01 19.51 -7.95
CA SER A 123 3.88 19.27 -8.85
C SER A 123 3.85 17.86 -9.43
N GLU A 124 5.00 17.23 -9.66
CA GLU A 124 5.07 15.86 -10.20
C GLU A 124 4.44 14.85 -9.23
N VAL A 125 4.84 14.91 -7.95
CA VAL A 125 4.29 14.03 -6.91
C VAL A 125 2.79 14.26 -6.76
N SER A 126 2.38 15.53 -6.67
CA SER A 126 0.98 15.93 -6.56
C SER A 126 0.12 15.40 -7.71
N GLN A 127 0.59 15.57 -8.96
CA GLN A 127 -0.10 15.11 -10.16
C GLN A 127 -0.27 13.58 -10.15
N LYS A 128 0.77 12.83 -9.79
CA LYS A 128 0.69 11.36 -9.72
C LYS A 128 -0.25 10.86 -8.63
N ILE A 129 -0.27 11.50 -7.46
CA ILE A 129 -1.26 11.18 -6.43
C ILE A 129 -2.68 11.44 -6.95
N CYS A 130 -2.92 12.59 -7.58
CA CYS A 130 -4.22 12.94 -8.16
C CYS A 130 -4.67 11.96 -9.26
N GLU A 131 -3.77 11.56 -10.16
CA GLU A 131 -4.03 10.54 -11.18
C GLU A 131 -4.47 9.21 -10.54
N LEU A 132 -3.74 8.72 -9.53
CA LEU A 132 -4.05 7.47 -8.83
C LEU A 132 -5.40 7.55 -8.09
N VAL A 133 -5.71 8.67 -7.44
CA VAL A 133 -7.03 8.92 -6.83
C VAL A 133 -8.14 8.90 -7.87
N ALA A 134 -7.92 9.55 -9.03
CA ALA A 134 -8.89 9.56 -10.12
C ALA A 134 -9.13 8.15 -10.68
N LEU A 135 -8.07 7.35 -10.84
CA LEU A 135 -8.17 5.95 -11.27
C LEU A 135 -8.95 5.09 -10.27
N ARG A 136 -8.65 5.23 -8.96
CA ARG A 136 -9.38 4.56 -7.88
C ARG A 136 -10.89 4.81 -7.99
N ARG A 137 -11.28 6.08 -8.17
CA ARG A 137 -12.68 6.49 -8.32
C ARG A 137 -13.30 5.99 -9.63
N LYS A 138 -12.61 6.18 -10.76
CA LYS A 138 -13.06 5.76 -12.10
C LYS A 138 -13.36 4.27 -12.16
N LYS A 139 -12.60 3.44 -11.43
CA LYS A 139 -12.74 1.99 -11.41
C LYS A 139 -13.54 1.46 -10.23
N ASP A 140 -14.12 2.35 -9.43
CA ASP A 140 -14.92 1.98 -8.25
C ASP A 140 -14.17 0.99 -7.35
N ILE A 141 -12.91 1.33 -7.06
CA ILE A 141 -12.14 0.61 -6.04
C ILE A 141 -12.48 1.21 -4.69
N HIS A 142 -12.88 0.36 -3.77
CA HIS A 142 -13.37 0.73 -2.46
C HIS A 142 -12.69 -0.08 -1.37
N SER A 143 -13.01 0.23 -0.12
CA SER A 143 -12.36 -0.38 1.05
C SER A 143 -12.59 -1.88 1.20
N ARG A 144 -13.42 -2.51 0.36
CA ARG A 144 -13.71 -3.95 0.36
C ARG A 144 -13.35 -4.63 -0.97
N SER A 145 -12.67 -3.92 -1.86
CA SER A 145 -12.16 -4.50 -3.11
C SER A 145 -11.29 -5.73 -2.80
N LYS A 146 -11.21 -6.65 -3.76
CA LYS A 146 -10.43 -7.88 -3.63
C LYS A 146 -9.08 -7.72 -4.31
N VAL A 147 -8.02 -8.12 -3.62
CA VAL A 147 -6.65 -8.16 -4.17
C VAL A 147 -6.30 -9.59 -4.51
N LYS A 148 -5.73 -9.78 -5.69
CA LYS A 148 -5.03 -11.00 -6.08
C LYS A 148 -3.58 -10.66 -6.35
N ILE A 149 -2.70 -11.01 -5.42
CA ILE A 149 -1.26 -10.87 -5.58
C ILE A 149 -0.78 -11.94 -6.55
N VAL A 150 0.04 -11.55 -7.53
CA VAL A 150 0.59 -12.47 -8.54
C VAL A 150 2.11 -12.50 -8.58
N GLU A 151 2.77 -11.46 -8.05
CA GLU A 151 4.21 -11.42 -7.86
C GLU A 151 4.52 -10.75 -6.53
N ALA A 152 5.43 -11.34 -5.77
CA ALA A 152 6.00 -10.77 -4.55
C ALA A 152 7.40 -11.37 -4.34
N LYS A 153 8.42 -10.66 -4.83
CA LYS A 153 9.83 -11.05 -4.79
C LYS A 153 10.71 -9.82 -4.63
N ASP A 154 12.02 -9.99 -4.55
CA ASP A 154 12.94 -8.84 -4.56
C ASP A 154 12.67 -7.94 -5.77
N ASN A 155 12.60 -6.64 -5.54
CA ASN A 155 12.36 -5.62 -6.55
C ASN A 155 11.06 -5.73 -7.38
N LEU A 156 10.17 -6.71 -7.13
CA LEU A 156 8.88 -6.78 -7.83
C LEU A 156 7.74 -7.19 -6.92
N TYR A 157 6.72 -6.35 -6.90
CA TYR A 157 5.37 -6.68 -6.47
C TYR A 157 4.39 -6.42 -7.62
N ALA A 158 3.43 -7.32 -7.83
CA ALA A 158 2.33 -7.08 -8.74
C ALA A 158 1.03 -7.72 -8.26
N ALA A 159 -0.09 -7.03 -8.48
CA ALA A 159 -1.40 -7.50 -8.08
C ALA A 159 -2.52 -7.01 -9.01
N TYR A 160 -3.61 -7.75 -9.01
CA TYR A 160 -4.89 -7.33 -9.60
C TYR A 160 -5.86 -6.92 -8.48
N VAL A 161 -6.60 -5.83 -8.70
CA VAL A 161 -7.63 -5.34 -7.78
C VAL A 161 -8.98 -5.32 -8.48
N ASP A 162 -9.94 -6.09 -7.94
CA ASP A 162 -11.27 -6.35 -8.51
C ASP A 162 -11.28 -6.80 -9.98
N ASN A 163 -10.14 -7.25 -10.52
CA ASN A 163 -9.95 -7.48 -11.96
C ASN A 163 -10.28 -6.25 -12.82
N LYS A 164 -10.27 -5.04 -12.23
CA LYS A 164 -10.49 -3.74 -12.89
C LYS A 164 -9.21 -2.93 -12.98
N LEU A 165 -8.31 -3.13 -12.02
CA LEU A 165 -7.00 -2.50 -11.92
C LEU A 165 -5.90 -3.56 -11.80
N ALA A 166 -4.76 -3.28 -12.40
CA ALA A 166 -3.52 -4.01 -12.19
C ALA A 166 -2.47 -3.01 -11.76
N VAL A 167 -1.66 -3.38 -10.77
CA VAL A 167 -0.61 -2.52 -10.22
C VAL A 167 0.69 -3.29 -10.13
N LYS A 168 1.78 -2.59 -10.42
CA LYS A 168 3.16 -3.03 -10.28
C LYS A 168 3.91 -2.03 -9.42
N VAL A 169 4.68 -2.54 -8.47
CA VAL A 169 5.57 -1.78 -7.59
C VAL A 169 6.97 -2.40 -7.64
N GLY A 170 8.00 -1.57 -7.61
CA GLY A 170 9.41 -1.98 -7.70
C GLY A 170 10.01 -1.82 -9.10
N GLN A 171 11.30 -2.14 -9.23
CA GLN A 171 12.08 -1.97 -10.46
C GLN A 171 12.00 -3.18 -11.41
N GLY A 172 11.68 -4.37 -10.92
CA GLY A 172 11.57 -5.58 -11.75
C GLY A 172 10.52 -5.44 -12.85
N SER A 173 10.68 -6.12 -13.98
CA SER A 173 9.73 -6.00 -15.10
C SER A 173 8.46 -6.83 -14.87
N TRP A 174 7.30 -6.21 -15.06
CA TRP A 174 6.01 -6.89 -15.13
C TRP A 174 4.97 -6.00 -15.80
N SER A 175 4.04 -6.62 -16.52
CA SER A 175 2.84 -6.00 -17.06
C SER A 175 1.73 -7.05 -17.13
N PRO A 176 0.45 -6.68 -16.98
CA PRO A 176 -0.63 -7.61 -17.27
C PRO A 176 -0.63 -7.96 -18.76
N ALA A 177 -1.19 -9.11 -19.12
CA ALA A 177 -1.19 -9.55 -20.52
C ALA A 177 -2.04 -8.61 -21.39
N THR A 178 -1.41 -7.98 -22.38
CA THR A 178 -2.06 -6.96 -23.25
C THR A 178 -3.27 -7.49 -24.00
N LYS A 179 -3.24 -8.77 -24.39
CA LYS A 179 -4.36 -9.48 -25.03
C LYS A 179 -5.65 -9.49 -24.18
N ASP A 180 -5.55 -9.25 -22.87
CA ASP A 180 -6.69 -9.27 -21.96
C ASP A 180 -7.36 -7.89 -21.80
N GLY A 181 -7.00 -6.89 -22.62
CA GLY A 181 -7.65 -5.59 -22.66
C GLY A 181 -7.18 -4.59 -21.59
N TRP A 182 -5.96 -4.77 -21.07
CA TRP A 182 -5.36 -3.87 -20.10
C TRP A 182 -4.71 -2.65 -20.76
N VAL A 183 -5.02 -1.46 -20.25
CA VAL A 183 -4.49 -0.17 -20.73
C VAL A 183 -3.66 0.47 -19.63
N LEU A 184 -2.41 0.85 -19.95
CA LEU A 184 -1.54 1.58 -19.01
C LEU A 184 -2.12 2.98 -18.81
N GLU A 185 -2.40 3.35 -17.56
CA GLU A 185 -3.05 4.63 -17.25
C GLU A 185 -2.20 5.55 -16.37
N SER A 186 -1.29 5.01 -15.55
CA SER A 186 -0.30 5.82 -14.83
C SER A 186 0.98 5.02 -14.60
N SER A 187 2.13 5.69 -14.62
CA SER A 187 3.43 5.10 -14.31
C SER A 187 4.42 6.17 -13.87
N GLY A 188 5.50 5.72 -13.23
CA GLY A 188 6.62 6.55 -12.82
C GLY A 188 7.77 5.67 -12.32
N ASN A 189 8.73 6.27 -11.62
CA ASN A 189 9.87 5.52 -11.10
C ASN A 189 9.40 4.40 -10.16
N GLY A 190 9.62 3.15 -10.58
CA GLY A 190 9.27 1.94 -9.83
C GLY A 190 7.78 1.69 -9.57
N PHE A 191 6.88 2.27 -10.37
CA PHE A 191 5.47 1.83 -10.36
C PHE A 191 4.80 1.95 -11.74
N ALA A 192 3.78 1.13 -11.96
CA ALA A 192 2.88 1.22 -13.10
C ALA A 192 1.49 0.70 -12.75
N VAL A 193 0.45 1.31 -13.30
CA VAL A 193 -0.95 1.00 -13.06
C VAL A 193 -1.70 0.91 -14.38
N TRP A 194 -2.40 -0.20 -14.58
CA TRP A 194 -3.26 -0.45 -15.74
C TRP A 194 -4.71 -0.58 -15.30
N THR A 195 -5.63 -0.23 -16.19
CA THR A 195 -7.04 -0.54 -16.01
C THR A 195 -7.59 -1.43 -17.10
N LYS A 196 -8.67 -2.14 -16.79
CA LYS A 196 -9.48 -2.92 -17.73
C LYS A 196 -10.89 -2.35 -17.79
N GLY A 197 -11.47 -2.35 -18.99
CA GLY A 197 -12.84 -1.88 -19.29
C GLY A 197 -13.91 -2.63 -18.51
#